data_AF-A0A2W5PE37-F1
#
_entry.id   AF-A0A2W5PE37-F1
#
_cell.length_a   1.000
_cell.length_b   1.000
_cell.length_c   1.000
_cell.angle_alpha   90.00
_cell.angle_beta   90.00
_cell.angle_gamma   90.00
#
_symmetry.space_group_name_H-M   'P 1'
#
loop_
_entity.id
_entity.type
_entity.pdbx_description
1 polymer ?
#
loop_
_entity_poly.entity_id
_entity_poly.type
_entity_poly.pdbx_seq_one_letter_code
_entity_poly.pdbx_strand_id
1 'polypeptide(L)'
;MNFFDFEHNPASVQVEELDFAVVTARQRDRHVDPAISDVLRVIHDKMGMHFVFAAEVLVGAEPEPSRELSDAAQWYLFGSAFCRDMVMPHWMLPDAPIPTGCFTVPVVLADGRVVGVIYAPRFAADAGREQQLLRQVELSSQLIARRIDERNRPVATPRATGESATVTPIVEAQPQPEPAFAPQFEAIPRTWALAA
;
A
#
# COMPACT_ATOMS: atom_id res chain seq x y z
N MET A 1 -8.14 -5.34 -56.94
CA MET A 1 -7.50 -4.38 -56.02
C MET A 1 -7.52 -5.04 -54.66
N ASN A 2 -6.40 -5.65 -54.24
CA ASN A 2 -6.30 -6.34 -52.94
C ASN A 2 -5.85 -5.30 -51.91
N PHE A 3 -6.64 -5.13 -50.84
CA PHE A 3 -6.53 -4.03 -49.86
C PHE A 3 -5.82 -4.42 -48.55
N PHE A 4 -5.11 -5.55 -48.52
CA PHE A 4 -4.36 -5.98 -47.33
C PHE A 4 -3.01 -6.53 -47.73
N ASP A 5 -2.06 -5.62 -47.95
CA ASP A 5 -0.64 -5.93 -47.90
C ASP A 5 -0.12 -5.39 -46.56
N PHE A 6 -0.30 -6.17 -45.50
CA PHE A 6 0.42 -5.92 -44.25
C PHE A 6 1.85 -6.38 -44.51
N GLU A 7 2.73 -5.46 -44.90
CA GLU A 7 4.17 -5.67 -44.81
C GLU A 7 4.50 -5.97 -43.35
N HIS A 8 4.55 -7.26 -43.01
CA HIS A 8 4.91 -7.74 -41.69
C HIS A 8 6.40 -7.47 -41.52
N ASN A 9 6.75 -6.31 -40.97
CA ASN A 9 8.12 -5.98 -40.62
C ASN A 9 8.45 -6.68 -39.29
N PRO A 10 9.19 -7.80 -39.27
CA PRO A 10 9.52 -8.49 -38.02
C PRO A 10 10.40 -7.63 -37.10
N ALA A 11 11.06 -6.59 -37.62
CA ALA A 11 11.85 -5.64 -36.83
C ALA A 11 10.98 -4.60 -36.07
N SER A 12 9.67 -4.51 -36.34
CA SER A 12 8.75 -3.66 -35.57
C SER A 12 8.02 -4.41 -34.46
N VAL A 13 8.28 -5.71 -34.27
CA VAL A 13 7.71 -6.50 -33.17
C VAL A 13 8.66 -6.41 -31.99
N GLN A 14 8.43 -5.47 -31.08
CA GLN A 14 9.06 -5.51 -29.76
C GLN A 14 8.36 -6.59 -28.93
N VAL A 15 9.05 -7.70 -28.70
CA VAL A 15 8.59 -8.77 -27.81
C VAL A 15 9.08 -8.43 -26.41
N GLU A 16 8.18 -7.91 -25.58
CA GLU A 16 8.42 -7.84 -24.14
C GLU A 16 8.15 -9.24 -23.56
N GLU A 17 9.15 -9.82 -22.90
CA GLU A 17 8.98 -11.07 -22.18
C GLU A 17 8.21 -10.79 -20.89
N LEU A 18 6.95 -11.22 -20.88
CA LEU A 18 6.04 -11.08 -19.75
C LEU A 18 6.28 -12.25 -18.80
N ASP A 19 6.56 -11.94 -17.54
CA ASP A 19 6.59 -12.92 -16.46
C ASP A 19 5.47 -12.61 -15.46
N PHE A 20 5.14 -13.56 -14.59
CA PHE A 20 4.09 -13.41 -13.60
C PHE A 20 4.63 -13.60 -12.20
N ALA A 21 4.42 -12.58 -11.36
CA ALA A 21 4.61 -12.73 -9.93
C ALA A 21 3.40 -13.42 -9.31
N VAL A 22 3.66 -14.47 -8.52
CA VAL A 22 2.64 -15.20 -7.77
C VAL A 22 2.92 -15.06 -6.28
N VAL A 23 1.94 -14.53 -5.55
CA VAL A 23 2.04 -14.20 -4.12
C VAL A 23 0.99 -14.95 -3.33
N THR A 24 1.40 -15.50 -2.19
CA THR A 24 0.53 -16.19 -1.24
C THR A 24 0.76 -15.67 0.18
N ALA A 25 -0.03 -16.11 1.16
CA ALA A 25 0.24 -15.80 2.57
C ALA A 25 1.66 -16.22 3.02
N ARG A 26 2.22 -17.29 2.43
CA ARG A 26 3.50 -17.88 2.81
C ARG A 26 4.66 -17.39 1.95
N GLN A 27 4.39 -17.08 0.69
CA GLN A 27 5.39 -16.72 -0.30
C GLN A 27 5.14 -15.29 -0.78
N ARG A 28 6.15 -14.44 -0.62
CA ARG A 28 6.16 -13.07 -1.15
C ARG A 28 6.91 -13.04 -2.47
N ASP A 29 6.58 -12.06 -3.30
CA ASP A 29 7.38 -11.66 -4.45
C ASP A 29 7.93 -10.25 -4.22
N ARG A 30 9.18 -10.00 -4.61
CA ARG A 30 9.84 -8.69 -4.41
C ARG A 30 9.29 -7.60 -5.33
N HIS A 31 8.66 -7.99 -6.44
CA HIS A 31 8.12 -7.06 -7.44
C HIS A 31 6.66 -6.67 -7.15
N VAL A 32 6.09 -7.13 -6.04
CA VAL A 32 4.68 -6.92 -5.69
C VAL A 32 4.59 -6.12 -4.39
N ASP A 33 3.62 -5.20 -4.29
CA ASP A 33 3.45 -4.39 -3.06
C ASP A 33 3.33 -5.28 -1.81
N PRO A 34 4.11 -4.99 -0.74
CA PRO A 34 4.08 -5.79 0.48
C PRO A 34 2.70 -5.85 1.15
N ALA A 35 1.84 -4.85 0.94
CA ALA A 35 0.47 -4.83 1.44
C ALA A 35 -0.35 -6.03 0.96
N ILE A 36 -0.08 -6.53 -0.26
CA ILE A 36 -0.74 -7.72 -0.79
C ILE A 36 -0.42 -8.93 0.09
N SER A 37 0.86 -9.15 0.35
CA SER A 37 1.30 -10.26 1.21
C SER A 37 0.78 -10.12 2.65
N ASP A 38 0.71 -8.90 3.17
CA ASP A 38 0.19 -8.63 4.52
C ASP A 38 -1.31 -8.95 4.62
N VAL A 39 -2.11 -8.52 3.64
CA VAL A 39 -3.55 -8.82 3.62
C VAL A 39 -3.81 -10.31 3.43
N LEU A 40 -3.09 -10.98 2.51
CA LEU A 40 -3.21 -12.42 2.29
C LEU A 40 -2.87 -13.23 3.55
N ARG A 41 -1.87 -12.78 4.33
CA ARG A 41 -1.57 -13.38 5.65
C ARG A 41 -2.71 -13.21 6.63
N VAL A 42 -3.27 -12.01 6.76
CA VAL A 42 -4.42 -11.77 7.65
C VAL A 42 -5.61 -12.65 7.25
N ILE A 43 -5.88 -12.78 5.96
CA ILE A 43 -6.95 -13.64 5.42
C ILE A 43 -6.70 -15.10 5.81
N HIS A 44 -5.49 -15.60 5.60
CA HIS A 44 -5.09 -16.95 5.97
C HIS A 44 -5.25 -17.19 7.48
N ASP A 45 -4.70 -16.30 8.31
CA ASP A 45 -4.63 -16.49 9.74
C ASP A 45 -5.99 -16.31 10.44
N LYS A 46 -6.86 -15.44 9.92
CA LYS A 46 -8.16 -15.14 10.53
C LYS A 46 -9.31 -15.95 9.97
N MET A 47 -9.25 -16.31 8.70
CA MET A 47 -10.37 -16.97 8.00
C MET A 47 -10.02 -18.39 7.54
N GLY A 48 -8.77 -18.84 7.70
CA GLY A 48 -8.33 -20.15 7.25
C GLY A 48 -8.37 -20.28 5.72
N MET A 49 -8.35 -19.16 4.99
CA MET A 49 -8.50 -19.14 3.54
C MET A 49 -7.16 -18.95 2.83
N HIS A 50 -6.97 -19.70 1.75
CA HIS A 50 -5.74 -19.70 0.96
C HIS A 50 -5.97 -19.00 -0.38
N PHE A 51 -5.85 -17.68 -0.38
CA PHE A 51 -5.90 -16.90 -1.61
C PHE A 51 -4.51 -16.78 -2.23
N VAL A 52 -4.49 -16.67 -3.55
CA VAL A 52 -3.30 -16.44 -4.35
C VAL A 52 -3.51 -15.14 -5.10
N PHE A 53 -2.53 -14.25 -5.06
CA PHE A 53 -2.50 -13.08 -5.91
C PHE A 53 -1.54 -13.34 -7.07
N ALA A 54 -1.92 -12.94 -8.28
CA ALA A 54 -1.01 -12.92 -9.42
C ALA A 54 -1.05 -11.57 -10.13
N ALA A 55 0.12 -11.13 -10.59
CA ALA A 55 0.29 -9.92 -11.39
C ALA A 55 1.37 -10.12 -12.44
N GLU A 56 1.29 -9.33 -13.50
CA GLU A 56 2.35 -9.23 -14.49
C GLU A 56 3.57 -8.51 -13.91
N VAL A 57 4.75 -8.99 -14.25
CA VAL A 57 6.02 -8.33 -13.99
C VAL A 57 6.88 -8.36 -15.25
N LEU A 58 7.64 -7.29 -15.48
CA LEU A 58 8.53 -7.21 -16.64
C LEU A 58 9.91 -7.73 -16.25
N VAL A 59 10.43 -8.70 -17.03
CA VAL A 59 11.75 -9.29 -16.78
C VAL A 59 12.83 -8.22 -16.94
N GLY A 60 13.66 -8.04 -15.90
CA GLY A 60 14.77 -7.08 -15.93
C GLY A 60 14.38 -5.63 -15.67
N ALA A 61 13.11 -5.33 -15.41
CA ALA A 61 12.70 -4.03 -14.90
C ALA A 61 12.91 -3.92 -13.40
N GLU A 62 13.11 -2.69 -12.92
CA GLU A 62 13.07 -2.40 -11.49
C GLU A 62 11.67 -2.75 -10.93
N PRO A 63 11.61 -3.30 -9.70
CA PRO A 63 10.35 -3.67 -9.07
C PRO A 63 9.47 -2.43 -8.87
N GLU A 64 8.35 -2.38 -9.59
CA GLU A 64 7.30 -1.39 -9.37
C GLU A 64 6.20 -2.01 -8.50
N PRO A 65 5.97 -1.50 -7.27
CA PRO A 65 5.09 -2.16 -6.30
C PRO A 65 3.64 -2.27 -6.77
N SER A 66 3.18 -1.40 -7.66
CA SER A 66 1.78 -1.30 -8.10
C SER A 66 1.69 -1.06 -9.60
N ARG A 67 2.36 -1.94 -10.35
CA ARG A 67 2.32 -1.93 -11.82
C ARG A 67 0.93 -2.31 -12.31
N GLU A 68 0.44 -1.57 -13.30
CA GLU A 68 -0.79 -1.89 -14.02
C GLU A 68 -0.58 -3.09 -14.95
N LEU A 69 -1.58 -3.97 -15.03
CA LEU A 69 -1.57 -5.09 -15.95
C LEU A 69 -1.64 -4.62 -17.40
N SER A 70 -0.82 -5.19 -18.28
CA SER A 70 -0.98 -5.00 -19.72
C SER A 70 -2.30 -5.57 -20.22
N ASP A 71 -2.76 -5.06 -21.35
CA ASP A 71 -3.94 -5.60 -22.05
C ASP A 71 -3.82 -7.10 -22.29
N ALA A 72 -2.62 -7.58 -22.67
CA ALA A 72 -2.36 -9.00 -22.91
C ALA A 72 -2.54 -9.83 -21.63
N ALA A 73 -2.02 -9.35 -20.49
CA ALA A 73 -2.16 -10.04 -19.22
C ALA A 73 -3.62 -10.19 -18.80
N GLN A 74 -4.48 -9.18 -19.02
CA GLN A 74 -5.89 -9.21 -18.65
C GLN A 74 -6.66 -10.40 -19.26
N TRP A 75 -6.29 -10.87 -20.46
CA TRP A 75 -6.92 -12.03 -21.11
C TRP A 75 -6.58 -13.36 -20.41
N TYR A 76 -5.40 -13.49 -19.83
CA TYR A 76 -4.96 -14.73 -19.16
C TYR A 76 -5.54 -14.91 -17.77
N LEU A 77 -6.09 -13.85 -17.18
CA LEU A 77 -6.50 -13.84 -15.78
C LEU A 77 -7.88 -14.46 -15.52
N PHE A 78 -8.67 -14.71 -16.57
CA PHE A 78 -9.98 -15.34 -16.47
C PHE A 78 -9.87 -16.83 -16.84
N GLY A 79 -10.03 -17.73 -15.86
CA GLY A 79 -10.27 -19.17 -16.04
C GLY A 79 -9.43 -19.86 -17.12
N SER A 80 -8.11 -19.90 -16.95
CA SER A 80 -7.16 -20.29 -18.00
C SER A 80 -6.17 -21.38 -17.55
N ALA A 81 -5.33 -21.85 -18.49
CA ALA A 81 -4.19 -22.71 -18.21
C ALA A 81 -3.29 -22.15 -17.09
N PHE A 82 -3.15 -20.82 -17.01
CA PHE A 82 -2.40 -20.14 -15.95
C PHE A 82 -2.92 -20.51 -14.56
N CYS A 83 -4.24 -20.49 -14.35
CA CYS A 83 -4.81 -20.86 -13.05
C CYS A 83 -4.47 -22.31 -12.67
N ARG A 84 -4.51 -23.23 -13.63
CA ARG A 84 -4.21 -24.64 -13.37
C ARG A 84 -2.72 -24.87 -13.09
N ASP A 85 -1.86 -24.24 -13.88
CA ASP A 85 -0.44 -24.57 -13.92
C ASP A 85 0.38 -23.72 -12.93
N MET A 86 -0.04 -22.47 -12.66
CA MET A 86 0.67 -21.53 -11.77
C MET A 86 -0.04 -21.31 -10.43
N VAL A 87 -1.37 -21.25 -10.41
CA VAL A 87 -2.12 -20.87 -9.19
C VAL A 87 -2.51 -22.10 -8.35
N MET A 88 -3.10 -23.12 -8.98
CA MET A 88 -3.64 -24.30 -8.30
C MET A 88 -2.61 -25.08 -7.46
N PRO A 89 -1.32 -25.19 -7.85
CA PRO A 89 -0.31 -25.84 -7.01
C PRO A 89 -0.18 -25.23 -5.61
N HIS A 90 -0.54 -23.95 -5.43
CA HIS A 90 -0.53 -23.29 -4.13
C HIS A 90 -1.71 -23.66 -3.21
N TRP A 91 -2.74 -24.33 -3.73
CA TRP A 91 -3.88 -24.82 -2.96
C TRP A 91 -3.80 -26.31 -2.63
N MET A 92 -3.04 -27.06 -3.42
CA MET A 92 -2.91 -28.51 -3.29
C MET A 92 -1.99 -28.87 -2.11
N LEU A 93 -2.59 -29.02 -0.94
CA LEU A 93 -1.95 -29.65 0.21
C LEU A 93 -2.28 -31.15 0.20
N PRO A 94 -1.38 -32.04 0.70
CA PRO A 94 -1.55 -33.49 0.63
C PRO A 94 -2.89 -34.03 1.16
N ASP A 95 -3.50 -33.32 2.13
CA ASP A 95 -4.75 -33.72 2.79
C ASP A 95 -5.90 -32.72 2.57
N ALA A 96 -5.74 -31.76 1.66
CA ALA A 96 -6.78 -30.76 1.37
C ALA A 96 -7.75 -31.25 0.28
N PRO A 97 -9.04 -30.85 0.34
CA PRO A 97 -9.97 -31.09 -0.75
C PRO A 97 -9.45 -30.46 -2.04
N ILE A 98 -9.73 -31.10 -3.18
CA ILE A 98 -9.38 -30.55 -4.49
C ILE A 98 -10.42 -29.47 -4.84
N PRO A 99 -10.01 -28.23 -5.20
CA PRO A 99 -10.93 -27.21 -5.67
C PRO A 99 -11.69 -27.66 -6.92
N THR A 100 -12.99 -27.37 -6.99
CA THR A 100 -13.84 -27.59 -8.17
C THR A 100 -13.89 -26.39 -9.12
N GLY A 101 -13.21 -25.31 -8.76
CA GLY A 101 -13.02 -24.15 -9.60
C GLY A 101 -12.29 -23.04 -8.83
N CYS A 102 -12.34 -21.83 -9.38
CA CYS A 102 -11.83 -20.65 -8.70
C CYS A 102 -12.72 -19.45 -8.94
N PHE A 103 -12.72 -18.53 -7.98
CA PHE A 103 -13.15 -17.16 -8.21
C PHE A 103 -11.92 -16.31 -8.52
N THR A 104 -12.08 -15.42 -9.50
CA THR A 104 -11.06 -14.46 -9.92
C THR A 104 -11.62 -13.07 -9.72
N VAL A 105 -10.97 -12.28 -8.85
CA VAL A 105 -11.39 -10.91 -8.56
C VAL A 105 -10.22 -9.95 -8.79
N PRO A 106 -10.35 -8.96 -9.69
CA PRO A 106 -9.29 -7.98 -9.93
C PRO A 106 -9.10 -7.06 -8.73
N VAL A 107 -7.85 -6.66 -8.49
CA VAL A 107 -7.47 -5.60 -7.56
C VAL A 107 -7.41 -4.30 -8.35
N VAL A 108 -8.43 -3.45 -8.15
CA VAL A 108 -8.60 -2.18 -8.86
C VAL A 108 -8.32 -1.04 -7.89
N LEU A 109 -7.32 -0.21 -8.21
CA LEU A 109 -6.95 0.96 -7.42
C LEU A 109 -7.97 2.10 -7.56
N ALA A 110 -7.87 3.11 -6.69
CA ALA A 110 -8.77 4.26 -6.70
C ALA A 110 -8.76 5.07 -8.02
N ASP A 111 -7.68 5.01 -8.79
CA ASP A 111 -7.55 5.64 -10.10
C ASP A 111 -8.11 4.77 -11.26
N GLY A 112 -8.61 3.57 -10.96
CA GLY A 112 -9.16 2.63 -11.93
C GLY A 112 -8.15 1.64 -12.51
N ARG A 113 -6.86 1.75 -12.19
CA ARG A 113 -5.84 0.81 -12.66
C ARG A 113 -6.01 -0.56 -12.02
N VAL A 114 -5.83 -1.62 -12.82
CA VAL A 114 -5.85 -3.00 -12.33
C VAL A 114 -4.41 -3.47 -12.14
N VAL A 115 -4.03 -3.79 -10.91
CA VAL A 115 -2.64 -4.15 -10.56
C VAL A 115 -2.41 -5.65 -10.44
N GLY A 116 -3.46 -6.45 -10.50
CA GLY A 116 -3.39 -7.90 -10.38
C GLY A 116 -4.73 -8.51 -10.05
N VAL A 117 -4.74 -9.83 -9.82
CA VAL A 117 -5.96 -10.61 -9.61
C VAL A 117 -5.79 -11.55 -8.42
N ILE A 118 -6.82 -11.60 -7.59
CA ILE A 118 -6.95 -12.59 -6.53
C ILE A 118 -7.66 -13.82 -7.08
N TYR A 119 -7.03 -14.96 -6.90
CA TYR A 119 -7.59 -16.28 -7.14
C TYR A 119 -7.96 -16.91 -5.80
N ALA A 120 -9.20 -17.35 -5.68
CA ALA A 120 -9.71 -18.05 -4.52
C ALA A 120 -10.22 -19.44 -4.91
N PRO A 121 -9.80 -20.51 -4.22
CA PRO A 121 -10.24 -21.86 -4.52
C PRO A 121 -11.71 -22.01 -4.16
N ARG A 122 -12.51 -22.48 -5.11
CA ARG A 122 -13.91 -22.85 -4.88
C ARG A 122 -13.96 -24.36 -4.65
N PHE A 123 -14.48 -24.77 -3.51
CA PHE A 123 -14.75 -26.18 -3.20
C PHE A 123 -16.23 -26.48 -3.40
N ALA A 124 -16.57 -27.72 -3.74
CA ALA A 124 -17.98 -28.07 -3.98
C ALA A 124 -18.86 -27.99 -2.72
N ALA A 125 -20.06 -27.49 -2.99
CA ALA A 125 -21.36 -27.62 -2.31
C ALA A 125 -21.75 -26.56 -1.26
N ASP A 126 -22.96 -26.04 -1.50
CA ASP A 126 -23.70 -24.93 -0.90
C ASP A 126 -23.52 -23.56 -1.58
N ALA A 127 -24.53 -23.14 -2.35
CA ALA A 127 -24.58 -21.84 -3.02
C ALA A 127 -24.48 -20.66 -2.05
N GLY A 128 -24.94 -20.82 -0.80
CA GLY A 128 -24.79 -19.80 0.24
C GLY A 128 -23.33 -19.59 0.63
N ARG A 129 -22.55 -20.67 0.72
CA ARG A 129 -21.10 -20.61 1.01
C ARG A 129 -20.31 -20.06 -0.18
N GLU A 130 -20.70 -20.39 -1.40
CA GLU A 130 -20.07 -19.81 -2.60
C GLU A 130 -20.27 -18.30 -2.68
N GLN A 131 -21.48 -17.80 -2.41
CA GLN A 131 -21.73 -16.35 -2.36
C GLN A 131 -20.98 -15.67 -1.22
N GLN A 132 -20.87 -16.32 -0.06
CA GLN A 132 -20.09 -15.80 1.06
C GLN A 132 -18.61 -15.72 0.70
N LEU A 133 -18.05 -16.77 0.08
CA LEU A 133 -16.68 -16.78 -0.39
C LEU A 133 -16.43 -15.66 -1.40
N LEU A 134 -17.29 -15.52 -2.42
CA LEU A 134 -17.17 -14.45 -3.40
C LEU A 134 -17.13 -13.07 -2.73
N ARG A 135 -18.07 -12.79 -1.82
CA ARG A 135 -18.08 -11.53 -1.06
C ARG A 135 -16.79 -11.32 -0.26
N GLN A 136 -16.26 -12.37 0.35
CA GLN A 136 -14.99 -12.27 1.10
C GLN A 136 -13.81 -11.95 0.17
N VAL A 137 -13.78 -12.55 -1.02
CA VAL A 137 -12.73 -12.28 -2.02
C VAL A 137 -12.85 -10.85 -2.56
N GLU A 138 -14.06 -10.37 -2.84
CA GLU A 138 -14.33 -8.98 -3.25
C GLU A 138 -13.86 -7.97 -2.19
N LEU A 139 -14.24 -8.17 -0.93
CA LEU A 139 -13.80 -7.32 0.17
C LEU A 139 -12.29 -7.37 0.38
N SER A 140 -11.69 -8.55 0.19
CA SER A 140 -10.23 -8.72 0.28
C SER A 140 -9.50 -7.95 -0.82
N SER A 141 -10.03 -7.99 -2.05
CA SER A 141 -9.52 -7.20 -3.17
C SER A 141 -9.59 -5.70 -2.88
N GLN A 142 -10.74 -5.21 -2.41
CA GLN A 142 -10.92 -3.80 -2.05
C GLN A 142 -9.99 -3.37 -0.92
N LEU A 143 -9.77 -4.23 0.09
CA LEU A 143 -8.84 -3.95 1.17
C LEU A 143 -7.39 -3.85 0.67
N ILE A 144 -6.99 -4.74 -0.24
CA ILE A 144 -5.67 -4.69 -0.87
C ILE A 144 -5.50 -3.38 -1.65
N ALA A 145 -6.45 -3.06 -2.55
CA ALA A 145 -6.41 -1.83 -3.34
C ALA A 145 -6.28 -0.60 -2.44
N ARG A 146 -7.12 -0.50 -1.41
CA ARG A 146 -7.08 0.61 -0.45
C ARG A 146 -5.74 0.71 0.28
N ARG A 147 -5.15 -0.41 0.69
CA ARG A 147 -3.84 -0.40 1.37
C ARG A 147 -2.72 0.04 0.45
N ILE A 148 -2.78 -0.35 -0.82
CA ILE A 148 -1.84 0.12 -1.84
C ILE A 148 -2.01 1.63 -2.04
N ASP A 149 -3.23 2.10 -2.23
CA ASP A 149 -3.53 3.54 -2.42
C ASP A 149 -3.09 4.38 -1.21
N GLU A 150 -3.31 3.90 0.01
CA GLU A 150 -2.89 4.58 1.25
C GLU A 150 -1.35 4.72 1.34
N ARG A 151 -0.61 3.74 0.82
CA ARG A 151 0.85 3.73 0.80
C ARG A 151 1.42 4.59 -0.34
N ASN A 152 0.74 4.60 -1.48
CA ASN A 152 1.13 5.35 -2.66
C ASN A 152 0.63 6.80 -2.63
N ARG A 153 -0.24 7.14 -1.67
CA ARG A 153 -0.70 8.51 -1.47
C ARG A 153 0.51 9.42 -1.29
N PRO A 154 0.69 10.43 -2.16
CA PRO A 154 1.72 11.43 -1.95
C PRO A 154 1.48 12.05 -0.58
N VAL A 155 2.46 11.93 0.33
CA VAL A 155 2.46 12.75 1.54
C VAL A 155 2.44 14.18 1.03
N ALA A 156 1.32 14.87 1.21
CA ALA A 156 1.22 16.27 0.83
C ALA A 156 2.38 16.98 1.53
N THR A 157 3.34 17.44 0.73
CA THR A 157 4.40 18.33 1.20
C THR A 157 3.68 19.44 1.97
N PRO A 158 4.05 19.73 3.23
CA PRO A 158 3.46 20.86 3.93
C PRO A 158 3.60 22.04 2.98
N ARG A 159 2.46 22.63 2.56
CA ARG A 159 2.50 23.91 1.88
C ARG A 159 3.26 24.81 2.85
N ALA A 160 4.49 25.15 2.50
CA ALA A 160 5.11 26.36 3.00
C ALA A 160 4.21 27.48 2.47
N THR A 161 3.13 27.75 3.19
CA THR A 161 2.51 29.06 3.21
C THR A 161 3.64 29.98 3.60
N GLY A 162 4.23 30.60 2.58
CA GLY A 162 4.97 31.84 2.72
C GLY A 162 4.00 32.88 3.24
N GLU A 163 3.71 32.80 4.53
CA GLU A 163 3.39 33.97 5.32
C GLU A 163 4.65 34.20 6.13
N SER A 164 5.46 35.11 5.62
CA SER A 164 6.63 35.64 6.31
C SER A 164 6.13 36.41 7.53
N ALA A 165 5.77 35.68 8.58
CA ALA A 165 5.67 36.24 9.91
C ALA A 165 7.10 36.57 10.31
N THR A 166 7.46 37.83 10.18
CA THR A 166 8.64 38.40 10.82
C THR A 166 8.49 38.12 12.31
N VAL A 167 9.21 37.11 12.80
CA VAL A 167 9.38 36.87 14.22
C VAL A 167 10.25 38.01 14.73
N THR A 168 9.61 39.05 15.25
CA THR A 168 10.27 40.02 16.13
C THR A 168 10.74 39.24 17.36
N PRO A 169 12.04 39.31 17.74
CA PRO A 169 12.47 38.73 19.00
C PRO A 169 11.73 39.43 20.14
N ILE A 170 11.19 38.64 21.06
CA ILE A 170 10.71 39.14 22.35
C ILE A 170 11.90 39.81 23.04
N VAL A 171 11.84 41.13 23.12
CA VAL A 171 12.71 41.93 23.99
C VAL A 171 12.23 41.67 25.41
N GLU A 172 13.08 40.98 26.16
CA GLU A 172 13.00 40.84 27.60
C GLU A 172 12.88 42.23 28.23
N ALA A 173 11.76 42.47 28.92
CA ALA A 173 11.46 43.76 29.52
C ALA A 173 12.51 44.07 30.60
N GLN A 174 13.43 44.97 30.30
CA GLN A 174 14.32 45.55 31.31
C GLN A 174 13.47 46.36 32.32
N PRO A 175 13.71 46.20 33.63
CA PRO A 175 13.01 46.97 34.64
C PRO A 175 13.36 48.46 34.52
N GLN A 176 12.31 49.27 34.51
CA GLN A 176 12.30 50.72 34.38
C GLN A 176 13.07 51.39 35.55
N PRO A 177 13.97 52.35 35.31
CA PRO A 177 14.67 53.05 36.38
C PRO A 177 13.74 54.05 37.08
N GLU A 178 13.58 53.90 38.40
CA GLU A 178 12.89 54.87 39.24
C GLU A 178 13.66 56.20 39.30
N PRO A 179 12.97 57.35 39.25
CA PRO A 179 13.61 58.66 39.37
C PRO A 179 14.05 58.95 40.80
N ALA A 180 15.28 59.43 40.93
CA ALA A 180 15.90 59.87 42.17
C ALA A 180 15.11 61.00 42.84
N PHE A 181 14.85 60.85 44.15
CA PHE A 181 14.53 61.96 45.04
C PHE A 181 15.34 61.86 46.34
N ALA A 182 15.78 63.03 46.79
CA ALA A 182 16.94 63.30 47.64
C ALA A 182 16.74 62.98 49.15
N PRO A 183 17.79 63.09 49.98
CA PRO A 183 17.90 62.40 51.27
C PRO A 183 17.14 63.11 52.39
N GLN A 184 16.63 62.32 53.34
CA GLN A 184 16.29 62.82 54.67
C GLN A 184 17.29 62.24 55.68
N PHE A 185 17.99 63.16 56.33
CA PHE A 185 18.85 62.95 57.48
C PHE A 185 18.00 62.80 58.76
N GLU A 186 18.63 62.32 59.84
CA GLU A 186 18.14 62.09 61.21
C GLU A 186 17.63 60.66 61.47
N ALA A 187 18.07 59.90 62.48
CA ALA A 187 19.07 60.10 63.52
C ALA A 187 19.58 58.72 64.02
N ILE A 188 20.87 58.69 64.37
CA ILE A 188 21.52 57.68 65.25
C ILE A 188 20.95 57.92 66.67
N PRO A 189 20.63 56.90 67.51
CA PRO A 189 21.70 56.11 68.13
C PRO A 189 21.46 54.66 68.56
N ARG A 190 22.59 53.93 68.49
CA ARG A 190 23.19 53.01 69.47
C ARG A 190 22.24 51.99 70.13
N THR A 191 22.60 50.71 70.08
CA THR A 191 23.22 49.99 71.23
C THR A 191 23.28 48.45 71.01
N TRP A 192 24.42 47.88 71.44
CA TRP A 192 24.69 46.54 72.03
C TRP A 192 24.31 45.26 71.24
N ALA A 193 25.30 44.44 70.86
CA ALA A 193 26.04 43.41 71.64
C ALA A 193 25.45 42.01 71.39
N LEU A 194 26.18 41.09 70.76
CA LEU A 194 26.99 40.03 71.41
C LEU A 194 26.22 39.21 72.46
N ALA A 195 25.92 37.95 72.10
CA ALA A 195 25.77 36.73 72.91
C ALA A 195 24.77 35.81 72.16
N ALA A 196 24.98 34.52 71.93
CA ALA A 196 26.04 33.57 72.25
C ALA A 196 25.93 32.42 71.22
#